data_AF-A0A0M9E8C6-F1
#
_entry.id   AF-A0A0M9E8C6-F1
#
_cell.length_a   1.000
_cell.length_b   1.000
_cell.length_c   1.000
_cell.angle_alpha   90.00
_cell.angle_beta   90.00
_cell.angle_gamma   90.00
#
_symmetry.space_group_name_H-M   'P 1'
#
loop_
_entity.id
_entity.type
_entity.pdbx_description
1 polymer ?
#
loop_
_entity_poly.entity_id
_entity_poly.type
_entity_poly.pdbx_seq_one_letter_code
_entity_poly.pdbx_strand_id
1 'polypeptide(L)'
;MAQYYHGVQNEGIEFIRRLFDSAKCPICGAYNCYKFLGFYSRPVFDENGTFFKDLLIARFECLRKGSDIIVQHKTFSLLPYQLIPYCKYSIPFIIKILEMNHINDKSIMEIQEFLSKYENSNGYIDLAQSTIYKFKNIIVETINKLLAFAYYSEFNKNMLGLKTDNKRIIEFLTFALLFVCFKLFSLIRGPCALGYDFFLTGGGYIKNSHFLFGTPSQFRF
;
A
#
# COMPACT_ATOMS: atom_id res chain seq x y z
N MET A 1 -10.69 -5.00 -0.45
CA MET A 1 -10.12 -5.47 0.84
C MET A 1 -10.88 -6.66 1.44
N ALA A 2 -12.21 -6.65 1.39
CA ALA A 2 -13.08 -7.66 1.98
C ALA A 2 -12.74 -9.12 1.62
N GLN A 3 -12.38 -9.41 0.35
CA GLN A 3 -11.98 -10.76 -0.06
C GLN A 3 -10.81 -11.31 0.76
N TYR A 4 -9.78 -10.49 1.01
CA TYR A 4 -8.66 -10.89 1.85
C TYR A 4 -9.12 -11.11 3.29
N TYR A 5 -9.90 -10.19 3.85
CA TYR A 5 -10.41 -10.30 5.22
C TYR A 5 -11.20 -11.59 5.45
N HIS A 6 -12.22 -11.86 4.63
CA HIS A 6 -13.04 -13.06 4.74
C HIS A 6 -12.24 -14.34 4.42
N GLY A 7 -11.36 -14.30 3.42
CA GLY A 7 -10.51 -15.43 3.08
C GLY A 7 -9.59 -15.85 4.23
N VAL A 8 -8.93 -14.89 4.88
CA VAL A 8 -8.08 -15.18 6.04
C VAL A 8 -8.90 -15.60 7.25
N GLN A 9 -10.08 -15.03 7.49
CA GLN A 9 -10.94 -15.46 8.60
C GLN A 9 -11.46 -16.88 8.44
N ASN A 10 -11.84 -17.27 7.23
CA ASN A 10 -12.43 -18.57 6.96
C ASN A 10 -11.39 -19.69 6.84
N GLU A 11 -10.21 -19.40 6.28
CA GLU A 11 -9.25 -20.42 5.87
C GLU A 11 -7.84 -20.22 6.46
N GLY A 12 -7.59 -19.09 7.13
CA GLY A 12 -6.34 -18.81 7.81
C GLY A 12 -5.14 -18.84 6.87
N ILE A 13 -4.14 -19.65 7.24
CA ILE A 13 -2.87 -19.75 6.52
C ILE A 13 -3.02 -20.38 5.13
N GLU A 14 -4.04 -21.21 4.89
CA GLU A 14 -4.26 -21.83 3.58
C GLU A 14 -4.64 -20.80 2.52
N PHE A 15 -5.45 -19.81 2.88
CA PHE A 15 -5.73 -18.68 1.99
C PHE A 15 -4.44 -17.92 1.62
N ILE A 16 -3.58 -17.67 2.60
CA ILE A 16 -2.30 -16.99 2.39
C ILE A 16 -1.37 -17.80 1.49
N ARG A 17 -1.28 -19.12 1.69
CA ARG A 17 -0.44 -20.02 0.88
C ARG A 17 -0.83 -19.98 -0.60
N ARG A 18 -2.13 -19.88 -0.91
CA ARG A 18 -2.60 -19.76 -2.30
C ARG A 18 -2.27 -18.40 -2.94
N LEU A 19 -2.15 -17.35 -2.13
CA LEU A 19 -1.74 -16.01 -2.60
C LEU A 19 -0.23 -15.82 -2.67
N PHE A 20 0.52 -16.62 -1.91
CA PHE A 20 1.98 -16.50 -1.77
C PHE A 20 2.65 -17.81 -2.12
N ASP A 21 2.86 -18.03 -3.41
CA ASP A 21 3.60 -19.16 -3.95
C ASP A 21 5.07 -18.80 -4.21
N SER A 22 5.79 -18.45 -3.14
CA SER A 22 7.24 -18.23 -3.23
C SER A 22 7.98 -19.36 -2.55
N ALA A 23 8.48 -20.30 -3.35
CA ALA A 23 9.34 -21.37 -2.86
C ALA A 23 10.63 -20.83 -2.18
N LYS A 24 11.05 -19.60 -2.51
CA LYS A 24 12.22 -18.92 -1.94
C LYS A 24 11.86 -17.95 -0.82
N CYS A 25 12.73 -17.87 0.19
CA CYS A 25 12.60 -16.92 1.29
C CYS A 25 12.89 -15.48 0.84
N PRO A 26 11.99 -14.51 1.10
CA PRO A 26 12.20 -13.11 0.76
C PRO A 26 13.40 -12.42 1.43
N ILE A 27 13.93 -13.01 2.52
CA ILE A 27 15.02 -12.41 3.31
C ILE A 27 16.41 -12.93 2.91
N CYS A 28 16.52 -14.21 2.52
CA CYS A 28 17.81 -14.86 2.28
C CYS A 28 17.89 -15.70 1.00
N GLY A 29 16.84 -15.70 0.17
CA GLY A 29 16.81 -16.41 -1.12
C GLY A 29 16.69 -17.94 -1.05
N ALA A 30 16.95 -18.57 0.09
CA ALA A 30 16.90 -20.03 0.22
C ALA A 30 15.49 -20.61 0.12
N TYR A 31 15.40 -21.80 -0.46
CA TYR A 31 14.18 -22.59 -0.53
C TYR A 31 13.78 -23.14 0.84
N ASN A 32 12.48 -23.24 1.12
CA ASN A 32 11.95 -23.84 2.36
C ASN A 32 12.62 -23.28 3.63
N CYS A 33 12.89 -21.97 3.61
CA CYS A 33 13.71 -21.28 4.60
C CYS A 33 12.89 -20.32 5.48
N TYR A 34 11.57 -20.45 5.49
CA TYR A 34 10.74 -19.67 6.39
C TYR A 34 9.71 -20.52 7.10
N LYS A 35 9.38 -20.10 8.33
CA LYS A 35 8.36 -20.71 9.19
C LYS A 35 7.25 -19.69 9.43
N PHE A 36 6.00 -20.13 9.34
CA PHE A 36 4.85 -19.31 9.72
C PHE A 36 4.85 -19.08 11.24
N LEU A 37 4.76 -17.82 11.67
CA LEU A 37 4.74 -17.43 13.08
C LEU A 37 3.32 -17.18 13.61
N GLY A 38 2.33 -17.10 12.73
CA GLY A 38 0.98 -16.66 13.08
C GLY A 38 0.62 -15.35 12.39
N PHE A 39 -0.48 -14.77 12.87
CA PHE A 39 -0.98 -13.48 12.39
C PHE A 39 -0.72 -12.40 13.44
N TYR A 40 -0.53 -11.17 13.00
CA TYR A 40 -0.83 -10.00 13.84
C TYR A 40 -2.07 -9.31 13.29
N SER A 41 -2.91 -8.78 14.17
CA SER A 41 -4.05 -7.96 13.75
C SER A 41 -3.63 -6.50 13.65
N ARG A 42 -4.30 -5.77 12.76
CA ARG A 42 -4.22 -4.31 12.73
C ARG A 42 -5.54 -3.69 12.29
N PRO A 43 -5.87 -2.49 12.80
CA PRO A 43 -7.02 -1.74 12.33
C PRO A 43 -6.79 -1.19 10.93
N VAL A 44 -7.78 -1.29 10.05
CA VAL A 44 -7.71 -0.80 8.67
C VAL A 44 -9.03 -0.20 8.16
N PHE A 45 -8.95 0.88 7.39
CA PHE A 45 -10.03 1.42 6.58
C PHE A 45 -9.81 1.11 5.09
N ASP A 46 -10.82 0.52 4.45
CA ASP A 46 -10.81 0.25 3.00
C ASP A 46 -11.35 1.41 2.16
N GLU A 47 -11.41 1.25 0.84
CA GLU A 47 -11.93 2.22 -0.14
C GLU A 47 -13.34 2.76 0.16
N ASN A 48 -14.16 1.98 0.85
CA ASN A 48 -15.54 2.31 1.16
C ASN A 48 -15.69 2.95 2.54
N GLY A 49 -14.58 3.15 3.27
CA GLY A 49 -14.61 3.56 4.67
C GLY A 49 -15.02 2.43 5.61
N THR A 50 -15.03 1.18 5.15
CA THR A 50 -15.27 0.03 6.03
C THR A 50 -14.08 -0.14 6.95
N PHE A 51 -14.34 -0.18 8.25
CA PHE A 51 -13.33 -0.41 9.27
C PHE A 51 -13.24 -1.89 9.63
N PHE A 52 -12.05 -2.45 9.44
CA PHE A 52 -11.69 -3.76 9.91
C PHE A 52 -10.88 -3.58 11.19
N LYS A 53 -11.50 -3.84 12.34
CA LYS A 53 -10.82 -3.72 13.65
C LYS A 53 -9.58 -4.62 13.73
N ASP A 54 -9.73 -5.87 13.27
CA ASP A 54 -8.71 -6.90 13.35
C ASP A 54 -8.41 -7.52 11.97
N LEU A 55 -7.82 -6.74 11.07
CA LEU A 55 -7.31 -7.29 9.81
C LEU A 55 -6.04 -8.12 10.09
N LEU A 56 -6.14 -9.43 9.89
CA LEU A 56 -5.06 -10.38 10.16
C LEU A 56 -3.99 -10.36 9.04
N ILE A 57 -2.73 -10.13 9.41
CA ILE A 57 -1.58 -10.11 8.50
C ILE A 57 -0.62 -11.23 8.87
N ALA A 58 -0.31 -12.10 7.90
CA ALA A 58 0.55 -13.26 8.11
C ALA A 58 2.00 -12.84 8.36
N ARG A 59 2.64 -13.47 9.35
CA ARG A 59 4.05 -13.28 9.71
C ARG A 59 4.84 -14.55 9.51
N PHE A 60 6.07 -14.38 9.08
CA PHE A 60 7.01 -15.46 8.85
C PHE A 60 8.36 -15.12 9.45
N GLU A 61 9.08 -16.14 9.86
CA GLU A 61 10.47 -16.07 10.29
C GLU A 61 11.36 -16.75 9.26
N CYS A 62 12.42 -16.07 8.84
CA CYS A 62 13.51 -16.62 8.07
C CYS A 62 14.44 -17.45 8.97
N LEU A 63 14.64 -18.71 8.60
CA LEU A 63 15.52 -19.67 9.27
C LEU A 63 17.00 -19.49 8.90
N ARG A 64 17.34 -18.49 8.09
CA ARG A 64 18.72 -18.13 7.70
C ARG A 64 19.52 -19.29 7.07
N LYS A 65 18.87 -20.17 6.31
CA LYS A 65 19.53 -21.25 5.55
C LYS A 65 20.25 -20.74 4.30
N GLY A 66 19.91 -19.55 3.81
CA GLY A 66 20.52 -18.95 2.62
C GLY A 66 21.66 -17.99 2.93
N SER A 67 22.55 -17.79 1.95
CA SER A 67 23.70 -16.88 2.01
C SER A 67 23.36 -15.43 1.65
N ASP A 68 22.28 -15.22 0.90
CA ASP A 68 21.96 -13.91 0.30
C ASP A 68 21.18 -13.04 1.28
N ILE A 69 21.76 -12.75 2.44
CA ILE A 69 21.11 -11.96 3.47
C ILE A 69 20.98 -10.50 3.00
N ILE A 70 19.77 -10.12 2.57
CA ILE A 70 19.50 -8.77 2.05
C ILE A 70 19.14 -7.78 3.17
N VAL A 71 18.60 -8.30 4.29
CA VAL A 71 18.21 -7.50 5.46
C VAL A 71 18.57 -8.18 6.79
N GLN A 72 18.89 -7.38 7.80
CA GLN A 72 19.19 -7.87 9.16
C GLN A 72 17.97 -8.42 9.89
N HIS A 73 16.76 -7.99 9.53
CA HIS A 73 15.53 -8.54 10.08
C HIS A 73 15.42 -10.04 9.82
N LYS A 74 14.97 -10.80 10.82
CA LYS A 74 14.67 -12.24 10.68
C LYS A 74 13.20 -12.50 10.35
N THR A 75 12.32 -11.53 10.50
CA THR A 75 10.88 -11.71 10.25
C THR A 75 10.41 -10.84 9.09
N PHE A 76 9.44 -11.34 8.32
CA PHE A 76 8.72 -10.57 7.31
C PHE A 76 7.23 -10.82 7.42
N SER A 77 6.45 -9.89 6.88
CA SER A 77 4.99 -9.96 6.85
C SER A 77 4.50 -9.86 5.42
N LEU A 78 3.43 -10.59 5.09
CA LEU A 78 2.80 -10.52 3.78
C LEU A 78 1.67 -9.49 3.81
N LEU A 79 2.03 -8.24 3.53
CA LEU A 79 1.09 -7.14 3.54
C LEU A 79 0.28 -7.13 2.23
N PRO A 80 -1.08 -7.11 2.27
CA PRO A 80 -1.90 -6.90 1.09
C PRO A 80 -1.50 -5.63 0.32
N TYR A 81 -1.53 -5.69 -1.01
CA TYR A 81 -1.05 -4.62 -1.88
C TYR A 81 -1.81 -3.29 -1.73
N GLN A 82 -3.03 -3.32 -1.17
CA GLN A 82 -3.82 -2.13 -0.88
C GLN A 82 -3.35 -1.39 0.38
N LEU A 83 -2.49 -1.98 1.21
CA LEU A 83 -2.09 -1.42 2.49
C LEU A 83 -0.72 -0.76 2.44
N ILE A 84 -0.58 0.26 3.27
CA ILE A 84 0.69 0.95 3.50
C ILE A 84 1.27 0.46 4.84
N PRO A 85 2.58 0.19 4.93
CA PRO A 85 3.23 -0.13 6.19
C PRO A 85 2.90 0.92 7.26
N TYR A 86 2.44 0.46 8.44
CA TYR A 86 2.13 1.30 9.60
C TYR A 86 1.04 2.38 9.41
N CYS A 87 0.31 2.37 8.29
CA CYS A 87 -0.86 3.24 8.09
C CYS A 87 -2.17 2.46 8.22
N LYS A 88 -3.13 2.97 9.02
CA LYS A 88 -4.47 2.34 9.14
C LYS A 88 -5.37 2.61 7.93
N TYR A 89 -5.00 3.52 7.03
CA TYR A 89 -5.78 3.82 5.84
C TYR A 89 -5.17 3.10 4.65
N SER A 90 -6.02 2.42 3.88
CA SER A 90 -5.62 1.79 2.63
C SER A 90 -5.25 2.85 1.57
N ILE A 91 -4.46 2.45 0.58
CA ILE A 91 -4.11 3.30 -0.57
C ILE A 91 -5.38 3.83 -1.25
N PRO A 92 -6.38 2.99 -1.60
CA PRO A 92 -7.61 3.49 -2.21
C PRO A 92 -8.36 4.51 -1.36
N PHE A 93 -8.41 4.32 -0.04
CA PHE A 93 -9.06 5.27 0.86
C PHE A 93 -8.35 6.63 0.79
N ILE A 94 -7.03 6.66 0.96
CA ILE A 94 -6.24 7.90 0.90
C ILE A 94 -6.44 8.62 -0.43
N ILE A 95 -6.37 7.89 -1.54
CA ILE A 95 -6.55 8.45 -2.89
C ILE A 95 -7.94 9.04 -3.04
N LYS A 96 -9.00 8.32 -2.64
CA LYS A 96 -10.39 8.79 -2.72
C LYS A 96 -10.60 10.08 -1.93
N ILE A 97 -10.07 10.18 -0.71
CA ILE A 97 -10.18 11.39 0.10
C ILE A 97 -9.46 12.58 -0.56
N LEU A 98 -8.26 12.36 -1.10
CA LEU A 98 -7.51 13.42 -1.78
C LEU A 98 -8.12 13.80 -3.13
N GLU A 99 -8.66 12.85 -3.90
CA GLU A 99 -9.42 13.11 -5.13
C GLU A 99 -10.63 13.99 -4.83
N MET A 100 -11.42 13.62 -3.81
CA MET A 100 -12.56 14.44 -3.37
C MET A 100 -12.12 15.87 -3.01
N ASN A 101 -11.00 16.04 -2.31
CA ASN A 101 -10.54 17.35 -1.87
C ASN A 101 -9.85 18.20 -2.95
N HIS A 102 -9.14 17.58 -3.89
CA HIS A 102 -8.25 18.29 -4.84
C HIS A 102 -8.75 18.32 -6.28
N ILE A 103 -9.57 17.34 -6.68
CA ILE A 103 -10.10 17.24 -8.05
C ILE A 103 -11.58 17.64 -8.07
N ASN A 104 -12.34 17.17 -7.08
CA ASN A 104 -13.78 17.44 -6.99
C ASN A 104 -14.11 18.66 -6.12
N ASP A 105 -13.09 19.41 -5.68
CA ASP A 105 -13.19 20.63 -4.87
C ASP A 105 -14.10 20.53 -3.63
N LYS A 106 -14.23 19.33 -3.04
CA LYS A 106 -15.02 19.13 -1.82
C LYS A 106 -14.26 19.65 -0.60
N SER A 107 -14.96 20.41 0.22
CA SER A 107 -14.51 20.79 1.56
C SER A 107 -14.39 19.56 2.47
N ILE A 108 -13.60 19.68 3.54
CA ILE A 108 -13.44 18.58 4.52
C ILE A 108 -14.77 18.24 5.18
N MET A 109 -15.63 19.23 5.41
CA MET A 109 -16.96 19.03 6.00
C MET A 109 -17.84 18.18 5.08
N GLU A 110 -17.86 18.46 3.78
CA GLU A 110 -18.61 17.64 2.81
C GLU A 110 -18.06 16.22 2.69
N ILE A 111 -16.74 16.05 2.80
CA ILE A 111 -16.11 14.72 2.81
C ILE A 111 -16.51 13.96 4.09
N GLN A 112 -16.50 14.62 5.25
CA GLN A 112 -16.95 14.01 6.52
C GLN A 112 -18.44 13.63 6.46
N GLU A 113 -19.30 14.48 5.92
CA GLU A 113 -20.73 14.17 5.71
C GLU A 113 -20.93 13.02 4.73
N PHE A 114 -20.10 12.92 3.69
CA PHE A 114 -20.12 11.75 2.81
C PHE A 114 -19.73 10.48 3.55
N LEU A 115 -18.74 10.55 4.44
CA LEU A 115 -18.26 9.39 5.20
C LEU A 115 -19.20 8.97 6.35
N SER A 116 -19.96 9.91 6.94
CA SER A 116 -20.91 9.59 8.01
C SER A 116 -21.99 8.60 7.59
N LYS A 117 -22.30 8.55 6.29
CA LYS A 117 -23.21 7.55 5.70
C LYS A 117 -22.71 6.11 5.89
N TYR A 118 -21.41 5.93 6.10
CA TYR A 118 -20.76 4.64 6.32
C TYR A 118 -20.44 4.38 7.81
N GLU A 119 -20.62 5.38 8.69
CA GLU A 119 -20.31 5.28 10.13
C GLU A 119 -21.23 4.30 10.87
N ASN A 120 -22.50 4.21 10.45
CA ASN A 120 -23.54 3.40 11.11
C ASN A 120 -23.26 1.89 11.19
N SER A 121 -22.18 1.40 10.56
CA SER A 121 -21.85 -0.03 10.57
C SER A 121 -20.46 -0.38 11.09
N ASN A 122 -19.47 0.53 11.16
CA ASN A 122 -18.09 0.07 11.35
C ASN A 122 -17.12 0.97 12.15
N GLY A 123 -17.48 2.15 12.65
CA GLY A 123 -16.61 2.91 13.56
C GLY A 123 -16.20 4.28 13.03
N TYR A 124 -15.86 5.17 13.97
CA TYR A 124 -15.71 6.60 13.72
C TYR A 124 -14.49 6.94 12.85
N ILE A 125 -14.72 7.64 11.73
CA ILE A 125 -13.65 8.17 10.87
C ILE A 125 -13.48 9.65 11.13
N ASP A 126 -12.59 9.98 12.06
CA ASP A 126 -12.15 11.37 12.21
C ASP A 126 -11.18 11.76 11.09
N LEU A 127 -11.70 12.49 10.09
CA LEU A 127 -10.89 13.21 9.11
C LEU A 127 -10.51 14.61 9.61
N ALA A 128 -9.86 14.69 10.76
CA ALA A 128 -9.22 15.91 11.20
C ALA A 128 -8.24 16.45 10.14
N GLN A 129 -7.99 17.76 10.16
CA GLN A 129 -7.03 18.41 9.26
C GLN A 129 -5.64 17.73 9.28
N SER A 130 -5.23 17.22 10.44
CA SER A 130 -3.97 16.50 10.61
C SER A 130 -3.94 15.17 9.85
N THR A 131 -5.07 14.48 9.71
CA THR A 131 -5.19 13.26 8.90
C THR A 131 -5.05 13.57 7.41
N ILE A 132 -5.72 14.63 6.94
CA ILE A 132 -5.60 15.10 5.55
C ILE A 132 -4.16 15.51 5.24
N TYR A 133 -3.50 16.23 6.16
CA TYR A 133 -2.10 16.60 6.00
C TYR A 133 -1.18 15.37 5.91
N LYS A 134 -1.41 14.33 6.74
CA LYS A 134 -0.67 13.06 6.64
C LYS A 134 -0.87 12.39 5.28
N PHE A 135 -2.08 12.42 4.73
CA PHE A 135 -2.35 11.87 3.40
C PHE A 135 -1.57 12.62 2.32
N LYS A 136 -1.57 13.95 2.37
CA LYS A 136 -0.77 14.79 1.45
C LYS A 136 0.71 14.44 1.54
N ASN A 137 1.26 14.31 2.74
CA ASN A 137 2.67 13.96 2.92
C ASN A 137 3.01 12.59 2.33
N ILE A 138 2.17 11.58 2.54
CA ILE A 138 2.34 10.25 1.92
C ILE A 138 2.41 10.37 0.39
N ILE A 139 1.55 11.20 -0.22
CA ILE A 139 1.54 11.41 -1.66
C ILE A 139 2.76 12.21 -2.14
N VAL A 140 3.17 13.26 -1.43
CA VAL A 140 4.37 14.02 -1.79
C VAL A 140 5.62 13.15 -1.73
N GLU A 141 5.78 12.32 -0.69
CA GLU A 141 6.86 11.32 -0.60
C GLU A 141 6.80 10.31 -1.75
N THR A 142 5.59 9.87 -2.11
CA THR A 142 5.35 8.96 -3.22
C THR A 142 5.80 9.57 -4.56
N ILE A 143 5.44 10.83 -4.81
CA ILE A 143 5.85 11.57 -6.00
C ILE A 143 7.37 11.68 -6.05
N ASN A 144 8.01 12.05 -4.93
CA ASN A 144 9.46 12.17 -4.86
C ASN A 144 10.16 10.84 -5.17
N LYS A 145 9.62 9.70 -4.71
CA LYS A 145 10.13 8.37 -5.09
C LYS A 145 9.96 8.10 -6.58
N LEU A 146 8.80 8.36 -7.18
CA LEU A 146 8.60 8.16 -8.62
C LEU A 146 9.62 8.94 -9.46
N LEU A 147 9.84 10.21 -9.09
CA LEU A 147 10.82 11.06 -9.75
C LEU A 147 12.25 10.54 -9.57
N ALA A 148 12.62 10.12 -8.36
CA ALA A 148 13.97 9.65 -8.05
C ALA A 148 14.34 8.35 -8.78
N PHE A 149 13.40 7.39 -8.87
CA PHE A 149 13.63 6.12 -9.56
C PHE A 149 13.43 6.20 -11.08
N ALA A 150 12.67 7.20 -11.55
CA ALA A 150 12.47 7.52 -12.96
C ALA A 150 11.97 6.37 -13.84
N TYR A 151 11.21 5.43 -13.27
CA TYR A 151 10.62 4.31 -14.02
C TYR A 151 9.51 4.73 -14.99
N TYR A 152 8.89 5.90 -14.77
CA TYR A 152 7.74 6.38 -15.55
C TYR A 152 8.06 7.72 -16.21
N SER A 153 8.60 7.67 -17.43
CA SER A 153 9.09 8.86 -18.13
C SER A 153 8.01 9.90 -18.43
N GLU A 154 6.79 9.47 -18.73
CA GLU A 154 5.66 10.37 -19.01
C GLU A 154 5.26 11.16 -17.76
N PHE A 155 5.08 10.46 -16.64
CA PHE A 155 4.83 11.08 -15.34
C PHE A 155 5.92 12.10 -14.97
N ASN A 156 7.20 11.72 -15.14
CA ASN A 156 8.32 12.62 -14.86
C ASN A 156 8.28 13.89 -15.71
N LYS A 157 7.99 13.77 -17.01
CA LYS A 157 7.86 14.92 -17.91
C LYS A 157 6.76 15.87 -17.45
N ASN A 158 5.59 15.35 -17.09
CA ASN A 158 4.47 16.16 -16.63
C ASN A 158 4.78 16.86 -15.29
N MET A 159 5.57 16.24 -14.42
CA MET A 159 5.95 16.77 -13.12
C MET A 159 6.97 17.92 -13.15
N LEU A 160 7.85 17.99 -14.15
CA LEU A 160 8.97 18.96 -14.20
C LEU A 160 8.54 20.44 -14.17
N GLY A 161 7.32 20.75 -14.62
CA GLY A 161 6.79 22.12 -14.66
C GLY A 161 5.97 22.54 -13.43
N LEU A 162 5.67 21.62 -12.51
CA LEU A 162 4.70 21.85 -11.44
C LEU A 162 5.38 22.45 -10.19
N LYS A 163 5.12 23.74 -9.96
CA LYS A 163 5.79 24.53 -8.90
C LYS A 163 5.20 24.39 -7.50
N THR A 164 4.00 23.81 -7.36
CA THR A 164 3.31 23.72 -6.06
C THR A 164 2.91 22.29 -5.76
N ASP A 165 2.93 21.91 -4.48
CA ASP A 165 2.53 20.57 -4.06
C ASP A 165 1.09 20.25 -4.41
N ASN A 166 0.17 21.23 -4.36
CA ASN A 166 -1.21 21.02 -4.79
C ASN A 166 -1.30 20.59 -6.26
N LYS A 167 -0.57 21.25 -7.17
CA LYS A 167 -0.56 20.87 -8.59
C LYS A 167 0.08 19.51 -8.80
N ARG A 168 1.17 19.21 -8.08
CA ARG A 168 1.83 17.90 -8.11
C ARG A 168 0.92 16.78 -7.61
N ILE A 169 0.16 17.02 -6.53
CA ILE A 169 -0.81 16.07 -6.00
C ILE A 169 -1.91 15.80 -7.02
N ILE A 170 -2.50 16.83 -7.64
CA ILE A 170 -3.54 16.66 -8.68
C ILE A 170 -3.01 15.82 -9.84
N GLU A 171 -1.85 16.17 -10.41
CA GLU A 171 -1.25 15.41 -11.51
C GLU A 171 -0.97 13.96 -11.13
N PHE A 172 -0.46 13.72 -9.91
CA PHE A 172 -0.27 12.37 -9.39
C PHE A 172 -1.58 11.59 -9.27
N LEU A 173 -2.63 12.21 -8.73
CA LEU A 173 -3.94 11.55 -8.57
C LEU A 173 -4.50 11.16 -9.94
N THR A 174 -4.46 12.05 -10.93
CA THR A 174 -4.89 11.77 -12.30
C THR A 174 -4.10 10.61 -12.91
N PHE A 175 -2.77 10.64 -12.81
CA PHE A 175 -1.90 9.56 -13.28
C PHE A 175 -2.21 8.23 -12.59
N ALA A 176 -2.28 8.23 -11.25
CA ALA A 176 -2.49 7.02 -10.46
C ALA A 176 -3.87 6.40 -10.67
N LEU A 177 -4.93 7.21 -10.80
CA LEU A 177 -6.30 6.73 -11.03
C LEU A 177 -6.46 6.04 -12.39
N LEU A 178 -5.75 6.54 -13.41
CA LEU A 178 -5.77 5.98 -14.76
C LEU A 178 -4.76 4.85 -14.98
N PHE A 179 -3.90 4.56 -14.00
CA PHE A 179 -2.81 3.60 -14.15
C PHE A 179 -3.31 2.16 -14.35
N VAL A 180 -2.68 1.45 -15.28
CA VAL A 180 -2.91 0.03 -15.54
C VAL A 180 -1.58 -0.71 -15.40
N CYS A 181 -1.54 -1.77 -14.59
CA CYS A 181 -0.34 -2.58 -14.42
C CYS A 181 -0.01 -3.33 -15.72
N PHE A 182 1.23 -3.23 -16.20
CA PHE A 182 1.69 -3.88 -17.42
C PHE A 182 2.36 -5.25 -17.15
N LYS A 183 2.66 -5.57 -15.89
CA LYS A 183 3.56 -6.68 -15.56
C LYS A 183 2.89 -7.97 -15.12
N LEU A 184 1.70 -7.95 -14.50
CA LEU A 184 0.95 -9.16 -14.11
C LEU A 184 -0.48 -8.81 -13.63
N PHE A 185 -1.45 -9.67 -13.97
CA PHE A 185 -2.88 -9.62 -13.62
C PHE A 185 -3.62 -8.31 -13.94
N SER A 186 -4.40 -8.32 -15.03
CA SER A 186 -5.28 -7.23 -15.48
C SER A 186 -6.38 -6.79 -14.48
N LEU A 187 -6.47 -7.48 -13.34
CA LEU A 187 -7.45 -7.24 -12.29
C LEU A 187 -7.05 -6.12 -11.32
N ILE A 188 -5.75 -5.88 -11.10
CA ILE A 188 -5.32 -4.77 -10.24
C ILE A 188 -5.17 -3.52 -11.11
N ARG A 189 -5.93 -2.46 -10.77
CA ARG A 189 -5.94 -1.18 -11.49
C ARG A 189 -5.73 0.00 -10.55
N GLY A 190 -5.44 1.15 -11.16
CA GLY A 190 -5.32 2.42 -10.48
C GLY A 190 -4.13 2.49 -9.51
N PRO A 191 -4.26 3.20 -8.37
CA PRO A 191 -3.14 3.49 -7.49
C PRO A 191 -2.50 2.24 -6.86
N CYS A 192 -3.30 1.21 -6.59
CA CYS A 192 -2.81 -0.07 -6.09
C CYS A 192 -1.92 -0.78 -7.13
N ALA A 193 -2.33 -0.73 -8.39
CA ALA A 193 -1.57 -1.28 -9.52
C ALA A 193 -0.23 -0.56 -9.68
N LEU A 194 -0.24 0.77 -9.57
CA LEU A 194 0.97 1.59 -9.62
C LEU A 194 1.95 1.22 -8.50
N GLY A 195 1.48 1.07 -7.26
CA GLY A 195 2.33 0.68 -6.14
C GLY A 195 2.95 -0.70 -6.31
N TYR A 196 2.18 -1.65 -6.83
CA TYR A 196 2.65 -3.01 -7.10
C TYR A 196 3.63 -3.07 -8.29
N ASP A 197 3.32 -2.38 -9.38
CA ASP A 197 4.17 -2.30 -10.56
C ASP A 197 5.52 -1.63 -10.23
N PHE A 198 5.52 -0.56 -9.44
CA PHE A 198 6.75 0.09 -8.96
C PHE A 198 7.63 -0.89 -8.18
N PHE A 199 7.03 -1.64 -7.25
CA PHE A 199 7.75 -2.65 -6.45
C PHE A 199 8.37 -3.74 -7.33
N LEU A 200 7.61 -4.29 -8.28
CA LEU A 200 8.12 -5.30 -9.21
C LEU A 200 9.19 -4.74 -10.16
N THR A 201 9.04 -3.50 -10.61
CA THR A 201 10.03 -2.82 -11.46
C THR A 201 11.38 -2.66 -10.77
N GLY A 202 11.39 -2.40 -9.46
CA GLY A 202 12.61 -2.39 -8.67
C GLY A 202 13.29 -3.75 -8.51
N GLY A 203 12.63 -4.85 -8.91
CA GLY A 203 13.08 -6.23 -8.68
C GLY A 203 12.36 -6.96 -7.56
N GLY A 204 11.25 -6.41 -7.06
CA GLY A 204 10.39 -7.00 -6.04
C GLY A 204 11.14 -7.40 -4.77
N TYR A 205 10.70 -8.48 -4.14
CA TYR A 205 11.33 -8.98 -2.92
C TYR A 205 12.75 -9.54 -3.16
N ILE A 206 13.05 -9.99 -4.38
CA ILE A 206 14.36 -10.56 -4.75
C ILE A 206 15.47 -9.51 -4.58
N LYS A 207 15.18 -8.23 -4.91
CA LYS A 207 16.12 -7.13 -4.73
C LYS A 207 15.87 -6.30 -3.47
N ASN A 208 14.98 -6.76 -2.57
CA ASN A 208 14.49 -5.96 -1.44
C ASN A 208 14.08 -4.55 -1.91
N SER A 209 13.16 -4.49 -2.86
CA SER A 209 12.80 -3.23 -3.53
C SER A 209 11.98 -2.31 -2.61
N HIS A 210 12.09 -1.01 -2.86
CA HIS A 210 11.29 -0.03 -2.14
C HIS A 210 9.79 -0.16 -2.46
N PHE A 211 8.97 0.09 -1.45
CA PHE A 211 7.54 0.29 -1.63
C PHE A 211 7.30 1.71 -2.11
N LEU A 212 6.37 1.87 -3.04
CA LEU A 212 5.98 3.18 -3.52
C LEU A 212 5.37 4.00 -2.38
N PHE A 213 4.32 3.46 -1.75
CA PHE A 213 3.61 4.10 -0.65
C PHE A 213 4.20 3.73 0.70
N GLY A 214 4.63 4.74 1.47
CA GLY A 214 5.20 4.58 2.81
C GLY A 214 6.54 3.84 2.84
N THR A 215 7.02 3.56 4.05
CA THR A 215 8.35 2.97 4.26
C THR A 215 8.26 1.81 5.28
N PRO A 216 8.51 0.55 4.86
CA PRO A 216 8.56 -0.59 5.77
C PRO A 216 9.78 -0.51 6.70
N SER A 217 9.77 -1.25 7.82
CA SER A 217 10.84 -1.18 8.84
C SER A 217 12.24 -1.39 8.30
N GLN A 218 12.39 -2.23 7.27
CA GLN A 218 13.71 -2.57 6.73
C GLN A 218 14.46 -1.39 6.10
N PHE A 219 13.79 -0.27 5.82
CA PHE A 219 14.41 0.95 5.29
C PHE A 219 14.29 2.15 6.25
N ARG A 220 14.01 1.92 7.53
CA ARG A 220 13.93 2.97 8.56
C ARG A 220 15.25 3.04 9.34
N PHE A 221 16.36 3.33 8.66
CA PHE A 221 17.67 3.49 9.28
C PHE A 221 18.47 4.54 8.51
#